data_AF-A0A091G0C0-F1
#
_entry.id   AF-A0A091G0C0-F1
#
_cell.length_a   1.000
_cell.length_b   1.000
_cell.length_c   1.000
_cell.angle_alpha   90.00
_cell.angle_beta   90.00
_cell.angle_gamma   90.00
#
_symmetry.space_group_name_H-M   'P 1'
#
loop_
_entity.id
_entity.type
_entity.pdbx_description
1 polymer ?
#
loop_
_entity_poly.entity_id
_entity_poly.type
_entity_poly.pdbx_seq_one_letter_code
_entity_poly.pdbx_strand_id
1 'polypeptide(L)'
;MNARSLASGLSYCGEVSAVRQTYYVFEGKKHYFVLTFSRTKPNAGNFNIVDVNAANYIAKIFAGKKAITSNDVLKNCKKPQYVSDSLKALNVLYSLVATNRAVIDTRFKGKQLKFNIK
;
A
#
# COMPACT_ATOMS: atom_id res chain seq x y z
N MET A 1 -4.96 12.17 16.37
CA MET A 1 -3.70 11.49 15.99
C MET A 1 -2.64 12.59 15.86
N ASN A 2 -1.46 12.48 16.47
CA ASN A 2 -0.42 13.52 16.37
C ASN A 2 0.84 12.96 15.68
N ALA A 3 1.63 13.82 15.04
CA ALA A 3 2.78 13.42 14.23
C ALA A 3 3.82 12.62 15.04
N ARG A 4 4.03 12.97 16.31
CA ARG A 4 4.97 12.27 17.20
C ARG A 4 4.57 10.82 17.43
N SER A 5 3.30 10.57 17.73
CA SER A 5 2.75 9.22 17.94
C SER A 5 2.74 8.37 16.67
N LEU A 6 2.64 9.02 15.51
CA LEU A 6 2.69 8.36 14.22
C LEU A 6 4.10 7.89 13.89
N ALA A 7 5.11 8.72 14.15
CA ALA A 7 6.51 8.43 13.80
C ALA A 7 7.27 7.58 14.85
N SER A 8 6.72 7.44 16.06
CA SER A 8 7.37 6.68 17.13
C SER A 8 7.23 5.17 16.93
N GLY A 9 8.33 4.41 17.07
CA GLY A 9 8.28 2.94 17.08
C GLY A 9 7.98 2.32 15.72
N LEU A 10 8.29 3.02 14.62
CA LEU A 10 8.14 2.50 13.27
C LEU A 10 9.14 1.37 13.01
N SER A 11 8.63 0.22 12.56
CA SER A 11 9.42 -0.94 12.17
C SER A 11 9.39 -1.08 10.66
N TYR A 12 10.55 -1.27 10.02
CA TYR A 12 10.60 -1.46 8.57
C TYR A 12 10.00 -2.82 8.16
N CYS A 13 9.07 -2.81 7.19
CA CYS A 13 8.46 -4.03 6.66
C CYS A 13 9.17 -4.51 5.39
N GLY A 14 9.46 -3.57 4.49
CA GLY A 14 9.99 -3.90 3.17
C GLY A 14 9.82 -2.76 2.16
N GLU A 15 10.36 -2.98 0.97
CA GLU A 15 10.22 -2.09 -0.16
C GLU A 15 9.34 -2.68 -1.26
N VAL A 16 8.72 -1.81 -2.04
CA VAL A 16 7.84 -2.16 -3.15
C VAL A 16 8.28 -1.40 -4.39
N SER A 17 8.87 -2.11 -5.34
CA SER A 17 9.25 -1.57 -6.64
C SER A 17 8.01 -1.45 -7.54
N ALA A 18 7.50 -0.23 -7.70
CA ALA A 18 6.44 0.08 -8.66
C ALA A 18 7.05 0.61 -9.97
N VAL A 19 6.18 0.91 -10.96
CA VAL A 19 6.60 1.32 -12.31
C VAL A 19 7.57 2.51 -12.31
N ARG A 20 7.29 3.55 -11.51
CA ARG A 20 8.03 4.82 -11.54
C ARG A 20 8.73 5.17 -10.24
N GLN A 21 8.41 4.49 -9.15
CA GLN A 21 8.88 4.83 -7.80
C GLN A 21 9.07 3.56 -7.00
N THR A 22 9.98 3.62 -6.04
CA THR A 22 10.12 2.60 -5.00
C THR A 22 9.43 3.14 -3.76
N TYR A 23 8.58 2.33 -3.17
CA TYR A 23 7.89 2.66 -1.93
C TYR A 23 8.53 1.89 -0.78
N TYR A 24 8.67 2.53 0.38
CA TYR A 24 9.20 1.92 1.60
C TYR A 24 8.08 1.89 2.63
N VAL A 25 7.81 0.71 3.18
CA VAL A 25 6.71 0.53 4.13
C VAL A 25 7.25 0.30 5.52
N PHE A 26 6.71 1.03 6.47
CA PHE A 26 6.98 0.86 7.89
C PHE A 26 5.68 0.61 8.64
N GLU A 27 5.70 -0.28 9.60
CA GLU A 27 4.58 -0.56 10.50
C GLU A 27 4.72 0.24 11.79
N GLY A 28 3.64 0.93 12.16
CA GLY A 28 3.43 1.49 13.48
C GLY A 28 2.29 0.76 14.20
N LYS A 29 1.94 1.22 15.40
CA LYS A 29 0.99 0.52 16.28
C LYS A 29 -0.40 0.24 15.67
N LYS A 30 -0.90 1.13 14.82
CA LYS A 30 -2.25 1.02 14.21
C LYS A 30 -2.26 1.38 12.72
N HIS A 31 -1.10 1.59 12.12
CA HIS A 31 -1.00 2.11 10.77
C HIS A 31 0.29 1.67 10.09
N TYR A 32 0.30 1.69 8.76
CA TYR A 32 1.50 1.64 7.95
C TYR A 32 1.83 3.03 7.43
N PHE A 33 3.13 3.34 7.38
CA PHE A 33 3.71 4.45 6.65
C PHE A 33 4.18 3.94 5.29
N VAL A 34 3.62 4.48 4.22
CA VAL A 34 4.07 4.20 2.84
C VAL A 34 4.82 5.43 2.34
N LEU A 35 6.14 5.37 2.40
CA LEU A 35 7.05 6.44 2.01
C LEU A 35 7.47 6.27 0.55
N THR A 36 7.60 7.38 -0.16
CA THR A 36 8.18 7.44 -1.51
C THR A 36 9.13 8.62 -1.60
N PHE A 37 10.23 8.46 -2.32
CA PHE A 37 11.20 9.51 -2.58
C PHE A 37 11.14 9.94 -4.04
N SER A 38 11.23 11.26 -4.27
CA SER A 38 11.29 11.80 -5.61
C SER A 38 12.60 11.41 -6.29
N ARG A 39 12.51 10.83 -7.48
CA ARG A 39 13.71 10.51 -8.30
C ARG A 39 14.47 11.75 -8.76
N THR A 40 13.80 12.89 -8.90
CA THR A 40 14.38 14.14 -9.42
C THR A 40 14.68 15.17 -8.35
N LYS A 41 14.30 14.90 -7.08
CA LYS A 41 14.50 15.82 -5.95
C LYS A 41 15.02 15.01 -4.74
N PRO A 42 16.34 14.95 -4.52
CA PRO A 42 16.97 14.02 -3.57
C PRO A 42 16.44 14.11 -2.13
N ASN A 43 15.98 15.30 -1.72
CA ASN A 43 15.50 15.58 -0.36
C ASN A 43 13.97 15.79 -0.28
N ALA A 44 13.23 15.38 -1.31
CA ALA A 44 11.78 15.49 -1.31
C ALA A 44 11.12 14.11 -1.38
N GLY A 45 10.29 13.82 -0.39
CA GLY A 45 9.49 12.61 -0.32
C GLY A 45 8.02 12.91 -0.07
N ASN A 46 7.19 11.90 -0.25
CA ASN A 46 5.81 11.90 0.17
C ASN A 46 5.58 10.68 1.06
N PHE A 47 4.61 10.75 1.97
CA PHE A 47 4.18 9.62 2.76
C PHE A 47 2.66 9.54 2.78
N ASN A 48 2.17 8.31 2.79
CA ASN A 48 0.76 8.03 3.02
C ASN A 48 0.63 7.17 4.27
N ILE A 49 -0.48 7.35 5.00
CA ILE A 49 -0.81 6.58 6.18
C ILE A 49 -1.95 5.62 5.82
N VAL A 50 -1.75 4.34 6.10
CA VAL A 50 -2.74 3.28 5.86
C VAL A 50 -3.13 2.67 7.21
N ASP A 51 -4.41 2.60 7.52
CA ASP A 51 -4.89 1.90 8.73
C ASP A 51 -4.60 0.39 8.60
N VAL A 52 -4.04 -0.23 9.64
CA VAL A 52 -3.76 -1.68 9.66
C VAL A 52 -5.04 -2.49 9.44
N ASN A 53 -6.19 -2.02 9.95
CA ASN A 53 -7.48 -2.66 9.72
C ASN A 53 -7.94 -2.55 8.27
N ALA A 54 -7.61 -1.47 7.56
CA ALA A 54 -7.87 -1.36 6.13
C ALA A 54 -7.08 -2.42 5.36
N ALA A 55 -5.79 -2.57 5.66
CA ALA A 55 -4.96 -3.62 5.07
C ALA A 55 -5.48 -5.02 5.38
N ASN A 56 -5.82 -5.31 6.64
CA ASN A 56 -6.39 -6.59 7.04
C ASN A 56 -7.72 -6.89 6.34
N TYR A 57 -8.59 -5.90 6.23
CA TYR A 57 -9.87 -6.02 5.55
C TYR A 57 -9.72 -6.32 4.06
N ILE A 58 -8.86 -5.58 3.35
CA ILE A 58 -8.62 -5.80 1.92
C ILE A 58 -7.94 -7.15 1.68
N ALA A 59 -6.94 -7.52 2.48
CA ALA A 59 -6.31 -8.83 2.39
C ALA A 59 -7.33 -9.97 2.56
N LYS A 60 -8.28 -9.83 3.50
CA LYS A 60 -9.33 -10.83 3.72
C LYS A 60 -10.28 -10.96 2.53
N ILE A 61 -10.73 -9.84 1.96
CA ILE A 61 -11.73 -9.86 0.87
C ILE A 61 -11.14 -10.38 -0.44
N PHE A 62 -9.88 -10.06 -0.70
CA PHE A 62 -9.20 -10.42 -1.93
C PHE A 62 -8.29 -11.64 -1.78
N ALA A 63 -8.33 -12.35 -0.66
CA ALA A 63 -7.51 -13.54 -0.41
C ALA A 63 -7.56 -14.52 -1.60
N GLY A 64 -6.40 -14.95 -2.08
CA GLY A 64 -6.22 -15.83 -3.24
C GLY A 64 -6.59 -15.23 -4.61
N LYS A 65 -7.08 -13.97 -4.68
CA LYS A 65 -7.40 -13.32 -5.95
C LYS A 65 -6.13 -12.85 -6.65
N LYS A 66 -6.13 -12.98 -7.97
CA LYS A 66 -5.02 -12.62 -8.85
C LYS A 66 -5.40 -11.45 -9.75
N ALA A 67 -4.37 -10.77 -10.26
CA ALA A 67 -4.49 -9.69 -11.23
C ALA A 67 -5.36 -8.50 -10.76
N ILE A 68 -5.43 -8.26 -9.45
CA ILE A 68 -6.23 -7.20 -8.82
C ILE A 68 -5.58 -5.85 -9.01
N THR A 69 -6.35 -4.82 -9.37
CA THR A 69 -5.90 -3.43 -9.47
C THR A 69 -6.37 -2.60 -8.28
N SER A 70 -5.83 -1.39 -8.11
CA SER A 70 -6.35 -0.42 -7.13
C SER A 70 -7.80 -0.02 -7.40
N ASN A 71 -8.23 0.00 -8.66
CA ASN A 71 -9.62 0.28 -9.03
C ASN A 71 -10.56 -0.87 -8.65
N ASP A 72 -10.10 -2.12 -8.76
CA ASP A 72 -10.87 -3.27 -8.29
C ASP A 72 -11.07 -3.22 -6.78
N VAL A 73 -10.02 -2.85 -6.04
CA VAL A 73 -10.10 -2.63 -4.58
C VAL A 73 -11.08 -1.51 -4.26
N LEU A 74 -10.98 -0.35 -4.92
CA LEU A 74 -11.90 0.76 -4.72
C LEU A 74 -13.35 0.36 -4.99
N LYS A 75 -13.61 -0.33 -6.10
CA LYS A 75 -14.96 -0.73 -6.54
C LYS A 75 -15.61 -1.76 -5.61
N ASN A 76 -14.83 -2.69 -5.04
CA ASN A 76 -15.37 -3.79 -4.23
C ASN A 76 -15.23 -3.54 -2.72
N CYS A 77 -14.56 -2.46 -2.30
CA CYS A 77 -14.49 -2.09 -0.90
C CYS A 77 -15.84 -1.54 -0.43
N LYS A 78 -16.48 -2.23 0.52
CA LYS A 78 -17.74 -1.79 1.14
C LYS A 78 -17.55 -0.84 2.32
N LYS A 79 -16.30 -0.44 2.61
CA LYS A 79 -15.91 0.39 3.75
C LYS A 79 -15.16 1.64 3.28
N PRO A 80 -15.87 2.74 2.96
CA PRO A 80 -15.24 3.95 2.40
C PRO A 80 -14.23 4.58 3.35
N GLN A 81 -14.36 4.37 4.67
CA GLN A 81 -13.37 4.81 5.65
C GLN A 81 -11.98 4.16 5.45
N TYR A 82 -11.95 2.93 4.92
CA TYR A 82 -10.71 2.21 4.62
C TYR A 82 -10.15 2.55 3.25
N VAL A 83 -11.01 2.70 2.24
CA VAL A 83 -10.62 3.04 0.87
C VAL A 83 -11.58 4.09 0.33
N SER A 84 -11.13 5.34 0.28
CA SER A 84 -11.89 6.49 -0.21
C SER A 84 -11.69 6.73 -1.71
N ASP A 85 -10.53 6.33 -2.23
CA ASP A 85 -10.09 6.62 -3.58
C ASP A 85 -9.04 5.58 -4.04
N SER A 86 -8.66 5.66 -5.32
CA SER A 86 -7.76 4.71 -5.95
C SER A 86 -6.32 4.83 -5.44
N LEU A 87 -5.90 6.00 -4.95
CA LEU A 87 -4.57 6.20 -4.38
C LEU A 87 -4.47 5.54 -2.99
N LYS A 88 -5.50 5.69 -2.16
CA LYS A 88 -5.59 5.00 -0.87
C LYS A 88 -5.61 3.48 -1.07
N ALA A 89 -6.42 2.99 -2.03
CA ALA A 89 -6.44 1.59 -2.43
C ALA A 89 -5.05 1.07 -2.83
N LEU A 90 -4.33 1.85 -3.63
CA LEU A 90 -2.98 1.51 -4.08
C LEU A 90 -1.98 1.43 -2.91
N ASN A 91 -2.01 2.38 -1.98
CA ASN A 91 -1.16 2.36 -0.78
C ASN A 91 -1.48 1.17 0.14
N VAL A 92 -2.75 0.75 0.22
CA VAL A 92 -3.12 -0.50 0.91
C VAL A 92 -2.44 -1.70 0.24
N LEU A 93 -2.52 -1.80 -1.08
CA LEU A 93 -1.88 -2.89 -1.83
C LEU A 93 -0.36 -2.90 -1.66
N TYR A 94 0.30 -1.75 -1.66
CA TYR A 94 1.74 -1.65 -1.35
C TYR A 94 2.06 -2.15 0.06
N SER A 95 1.23 -1.80 1.05
CA SER A 95 1.41 -2.29 2.42
C SER A 95 1.30 -3.82 2.49
N LEU A 96 0.38 -4.41 1.72
CA LEU A 96 0.26 -5.88 1.62
C LEU A 96 1.46 -6.53 0.94
N VAL A 97 2.04 -5.88 -0.09
CA VAL A 97 3.24 -6.40 -0.75
C VAL A 97 4.44 -6.37 0.20
N ALA A 98 4.67 -5.24 0.88
CA ALA A 98 5.79 -5.10 1.81
C ALA A 98 5.68 -6.04 3.03
N THR A 99 4.47 -6.39 3.44
CA THR A 99 4.22 -7.38 4.52
C THR A 99 4.11 -8.82 3.99
N ASN A 100 4.51 -9.06 2.74
CA ASN A 100 4.53 -10.38 2.09
C ASN A 100 3.16 -11.08 1.98
N ARG A 101 2.06 -10.32 2.04
CA ARG A 101 0.66 -10.78 1.88
C ARG A 101 0.12 -10.59 0.46
N ALA A 102 0.87 -9.90 -0.38
CA ALA A 102 0.60 -9.75 -1.81
C ALA A 102 1.91 -9.76 -2.59
N VAL A 103 1.83 -9.91 -3.90
CA VAL A 103 2.94 -9.70 -4.83
C VAL A 103 2.47 -8.91 -6.04
N ILE A 104 3.35 -8.08 -6.60
CA ILE A 104 3.09 -7.40 -7.87
C ILE A 104 3.28 -8.42 -9.00
N ASP A 105 2.30 -8.52 -9.90
CA ASP A 105 2.39 -9.36 -11.09
C ASP A 105 3.15 -8.64 -12.20
N THR A 106 4.46 -8.88 -12.25
CA THR A 106 5.39 -8.24 -13.21
C THR A 106 5.21 -8.71 -14.65
N ARG A 107 4.41 -9.76 -14.90
CA ARG A 107 4.09 -10.23 -16.25
C ARG A 107 3.24 -9.21 -17.01
N PHE A 108 2.49 -8.37 -16.30
CA PHE A 108 1.67 -7.33 -16.91
C PHE A 108 2.44 -6.00 -17.01
N LYS A 109 2.87 -5.64 -18.22
CA LYS A 109 3.58 -4.37 -18.51
C LYS A 109 2.64 -3.21 -18.87
N GLY A 110 1.40 -3.23 -18.34
CA GLY A 110 0.39 -2.21 -18.61
C GLY A 110 0.59 -0.92 -17.81
N LYS A 111 -0.24 0.11 -18.08
CA LYS A 111 -0.25 1.35 -17.29
C LYS A 111 -0.66 1.15 -15.83
N GLN A 112 -1.38 0.07 -15.53
CA GLN A 112 -1.87 -0.27 -14.20
C GLN A 112 -1.10 -1.45 -13.63
N LEU A 113 -0.67 -1.31 -12.37
CA LEU A 113 -0.13 -2.43 -11.60
C LEU A 113 -1.22 -3.44 -11.29
N LYS A 114 -0.83 -4.71 -11.32
CA LYS A 114 -1.68 -5.82 -10.92
C LYS A 114 -1.05 -6.55 -9.74
N PHE A 115 -1.89 -6.97 -8.81
CA PHE A 115 -1.49 -7.58 -7.56
C PHE A 115 -2.12 -8.95 -7.41
N ASN A 116 -1.34 -9.90 -6.91
CA ASN A 116 -1.81 -11.23 -6.51
C ASN A 116 -1.79 -11.26 -4.99
N ILE A 117 -2.96 -11.40 -4.37
CA ILE A 117 -3.12 -11.44 -2.91
C ILE A 117 -3.03 -12.90 -2.47
N LYS A 118 -2.23 -13.15 -1.42
CA LYS A 118 -2.02 -14.49 -0.86
C LYS A 118 -3.19 -14.91 0.02
#